data_AF-S4PYW9-F1
#
_entry.id   AF-S4PYW9-F1
#
_cell.length_a   1.000
_cell.length_b   1.000
_cell.length_c   1.000
_cell.angle_alpha   90.00
_cell.angle_beta   90.00
_cell.angle_gamma   90.00
#
_symmetry.space_group_name_H-M   'P 1'
#
loop_
_entity.id
_entity.type
_entity.pdbx_description
1 polymer ?
#
loop_
_entity_poly.entity_id
_entity_poly.type
_entity_poly.pdbx_seq_one_letter_code
_entity_poly.pdbx_strand_id
1 'polypeptide(L)'
;MGYLELPQAGGPLSRNILATRNVYILDAHQDLFVWFGKKSSRLVRAAAVKLAQELFSMAPREPHALVTRLQEGTETQVFKTYFAGWEEVIAVDFTRTAESVARTGADLASWAKQQETKTDLSALFTPRQ
;
A
#
# COMPACT_ATOMS: atom_id res chain seq x y z
N MET A 1 -16.55 3.87 21.89
CA MET A 1 -16.15 2.45 21.85
C MET A 1 -16.14 2.04 20.39
N GLY A 2 -14.96 1.88 19.78
CA GLY A 2 -14.85 1.42 18.39
C GLY A 2 -14.67 -0.09 18.41
N TYR A 3 -15.61 -0.82 17.81
CA TYR A 3 -15.51 -2.27 17.66
C TYR A 3 -14.76 -2.60 16.37
N LEU A 4 -14.02 -3.72 16.39
CA LEU A 4 -13.33 -4.23 15.23
C LEU A 4 -14.23 -5.25 14.54
N GLU A 5 -14.65 -4.95 13.32
CA GLU A 5 -15.36 -5.91 12.48
C GLU A 5 -14.35 -6.63 11.57
N LEU A 6 -14.45 -7.95 11.50
CA LEU A 6 -13.66 -8.82 10.62
C LEU A 6 -14.57 -9.48 9.58
N PRO A 7 -15.14 -8.72 8.63
CA PRO A 7 -15.93 -9.32 7.56
C PRO A 7 -15.02 -10.19 6.69
N GLN A 8 -15.26 -11.50 6.68
CA GLN A 8 -14.66 -12.41 5.71
C GLN A 8 -15.35 -12.20 4.36
N ALA A 9 -14.65 -11.57 3.41
CA ALA A 9 -15.18 -11.40 2.07
C ALA A 9 -15.07 -12.70 1.28
N GLY A 10 -16.20 -13.30 0.90
CA GLY A 10 -16.25 -14.48 0.02
C GLY A 10 -16.07 -14.15 -1.48
N GLY A 11 -15.61 -12.94 -1.82
CA GLY A 11 -15.51 -12.45 -3.19
C GLY A 11 -14.48 -11.32 -3.35
N PRO A 12 -14.21 -10.87 -4.58
CA PRO A 12 -13.17 -9.88 -4.85
C PRO A 12 -13.47 -8.56 -4.12
N LEU A 13 -12.47 -8.05 -3.41
CA LEU A 13 -12.63 -6.84 -2.58
C LEU A 13 -12.74 -5.61 -3.48
N SER A 14 -13.60 -4.65 -3.12
CA SER A 14 -13.57 -3.34 -3.79
C SER A 14 -12.63 -2.39 -3.07
N ARG A 15 -11.81 -1.63 -3.79
CA ARG A 15 -10.95 -0.58 -3.18
C ARG A 15 -11.73 0.39 -2.28
N ASN A 16 -13.02 0.60 -2.56
CA ASN A 16 -13.88 1.52 -1.81
C ASN A 16 -14.10 1.11 -0.34
N ILE A 17 -13.82 -0.14 0.04
CA ILE A 17 -13.91 -0.57 1.43
C ILE A 17 -12.81 0.06 2.31
N LEU A 18 -11.70 0.49 1.71
CA LEU A 18 -10.54 1.04 2.41
C LEU A 18 -10.78 2.51 2.76
N ALA A 19 -11.44 2.76 3.89
CA ALA A 19 -11.70 4.11 4.36
C ALA A 19 -10.45 4.73 5.02
N THR A 20 -10.06 5.93 4.59
CA THR A 20 -8.92 6.72 5.10
C THR A 20 -8.90 6.92 6.63
N ARG A 21 -10.04 6.82 7.32
CA ARG A 21 -10.14 6.98 8.78
C ARG A 21 -9.89 5.69 9.55
N ASN A 22 -9.78 4.55 8.86
CA ASN A 22 -9.73 3.22 9.44
C ASN A 22 -8.40 2.52 9.14
N VAL A 23 -8.22 1.36 9.76
CA VAL A 23 -7.10 0.44 9.53
C VAL A 23 -7.69 -0.91 9.19
N TYR A 24 -7.09 -1.60 8.23
CA TYR A 24 -7.58 -2.89 7.74
C TYR A 24 -6.47 -3.92 7.81
N ILE A 25 -6.85 -5.17 8.09
CA ILE A 25 -5.95 -6.32 8.03
C ILE A 25 -6.49 -7.23 6.93
N LEU A 26 -5.63 -7.57 5.97
CA LEU A 26 -5.92 -8.52 4.90
C LEU A 26 -5.08 -9.77 5.14
N ASP A 27 -5.74 -10.90 5.41
CA ASP A 27 -5.10 -12.21 5.48
C ASP A 27 -5.21 -12.88 4.11
N ALA A 28 -4.08 -12.97 3.40
CA ALA A 28 -3.98 -13.56 2.08
C ALA A 28 -3.43 -15.00 2.13
N HIS A 29 -3.64 -15.70 3.25
CA HIS A 29 -3.16 -17.05 3.55
C HIS A 29 -1.64 -17.14 3.73
N GLN A 30 -0.87 -16.78 2.70
CA GLN A 30 0.59 -16.80 2.75
C GLN A 30 1.16 -15.55 3.41
N ASP A 31 0.69 -14.37 3.00
CA ASP A 31 1.11 -13.09 3.57
C ASP A 31 -0.04 -12.39 4.27
N LEU A 32 0.30 -11.52 5.23
CA LEU A 32 -0.66 -10.71 5.95
C LEU A 32 -0.32 -9.23 5.76
N PHE A 33 -1.30 -8.44 5.34
CA PHE A 33 -1.13 -7.01 5.10
C PHE A 33 -1.89 -6.19 6.12
N VAL A 34 -1.25 -5.14 6.64
CA VAL A 34 -1.88 -4.14 7.50
C VAL A 34 -1.92 -2.82 6.75
N TRP A 35 -3.11 -2.38 6.34
CA TRP A 35 -3.31 -1.13 5.62
C TRP A 35 -3.71 -0.01 6.56
N PHE A 36 -2.97 1.10 6.56
CA PHE A 36 -3.20 2.26 7.40
C PHE A 36 -3.78 3.43 6.61
N GLY A 37 -5.03 3.80 6.92
CA GLY A 37 -5.62 5.02 6.40
C GLY A 37 -4.89 6.26 6.92
N LYS A 38 -4.70 7.30 6.09
CA LYS A 38 -3.97 8.53 6.45
C LYS A 38 -4.54 9.22 7.69
N LYS A 39 -5.86 9.16 7.90
CA LYS A 39 -6.58 9.82 9.00
C LYS A 39 -6.91 8.88 10.17
N SER A 40 -6.42 7.64 10.16
CA SER A 40 -6.66 6.71 11.27
C SER A 40 -5.88 7.11 12.53
N SER A 41 -6.46 6.89 13.70
CA SER A 41 -5.83 7.25 14.98
C SER A 41 -4.62 6.36 15.31
N ARG A 42 -3.64 6.93 16.02
CA ARG A 42 -2.43 6.20 16.46
C ARG A 42 -2.77 4.97 17.32
N LEU A 43 -3.81 5.07 18.15
CA LEU A 43 -4.27 3.98 19.00
C LEU A 43 -4.80 2.80 18.17
N VAL A 44 -5.63 3.06 17.16
CA VAL A 44 -6.16 2.00 16.27
C VAL A 44 -5.05 1.38 15.43
N ARG A 45 -4.09 2.18 14.95
CA ARG A 45 -2.91 1.66 14.24
C ARG A 45 -2.09 0.70 15.10
N ALA A 46 -1.82 1.06 16.36
CA ALA A 46 -1.07 0.21 17.28
C ALA A 46 -1.82 -1.10 17.60
N ALA A 47 -3.13 -1.01 17.82
CA ALA A 47 -3.99 -2.18 18.04
C ALA A 47 -3.98 -3.12 16.82
N ALA A 48 -4.09 -2.59 15.61
CA ALA A 48 -4.06 -3.38 14.38
C ALA A 48 -2.72 -4.10 14.17
N VAL A 49 -1.59 -3.47 14.50
CA VAL A 49 -0.27 -4.14 14.42
C VAL A 49 -0.19 -5.31 15.38
N LYS A 50 -0.62 -5.13 16.62
CA LYS A 50 -0.62 -6.21 17.62
C LYS A 50 -1.52 -7.36 17.17
N LEU A 51 -2.73 -7.04 16.72
CA LEU A 51 -3.67 -8.03 16.23
C LEU A 51 -3.13 -8.79 15.01
N ALA A 52 -2.50 -8.08 14.06
CA ALA A 52 -1.88 -8.70 12.90
C ALA A 52 -0.81 -9.73 13.29
N GLN A 53 0.00 -9.44 14.31
CA GLN A 53 1.00 -10.39 14.82
C GLN A 53 0.35 -11.61 15.49
N GLU A 54 -0.72 -11.39 16.26
CA GLU A 54 -1.47 -12.48 16.89
C GLU A 54 -2.12 -13.37 15.82
N LEU A 55 -2.81 -12.80 14.84
CA LEU A 55 -3.38 -13.53 13.70
C LEU A 55 -2.32 -14.29 12.90
N PHE A 56 -1.15 -13.68 12.70
CA PHE A 56 -0.02 -14.30 12.03
C PHE A 56 0.49 -15.54 12.77
N SER A 57 0.40 -15.56 14.10
CA SER A 57 0.86 -16.66 14.94
C SER A 57 -0.18 -17.78 15.11
N MET A 58 -1.46 -17.48 14.88
CA MET A 58 -2.57 -18.41 15.10
C MET A 58 -2.75 -19.47 14.01
N ALA A 59 -2.30 -19.20 12.77
CA ALA A 59 -2.45 -20.14 11.66
C ALA A 59 -1.07 -20.63 11.18
N PRO A 60 -0.96 -21.89 10.75
CA PRO A 60 0.27 -22.41 10.17
C PRO A 60 0.57 -21.65 8.87
N ARG A 61 1.75 -21.04 8.81
CA ARG A 61 2.22 -20.27 7.66
C ARG A 61 3.61 -20.74 7.25
N GLU A 62 3.94 -20.52 5.98
CA GLU A 62 5.25 -20.83 5.44
C GLU A 62 6.37 -20.03 6.12
N PRO A 63 7.61 -20.54 6.21
CA PRO A 63 8.71 -19.86 6.91
C PRO A 63 9.05 -18.46 6.37
N HIS A 64 8.68 -18.19 5.12
CA HIS A 64 8.93 -16.93 4.42
C HIS A 64 7.71 -16.01 4.36
N ALA A 65 6.60 -16.38 5.03
CA ALA A 65 5.43 -15.53 5.18
C ALA A 65 5.78 -14.26 5.96
N LEU A 66 5.21 -13.12 5.55
CA LEU A 66 5.52 -11.82 6.17
C LEU A 66 4.26 -11.05 6.56
N VAL A 67 4.40 -10.24 7.62
CA VAL A 67 3.45 -9.19 7.95
C VAL A 67 3.92 -7.87 7.33
N THR A 68 3.24 -7.43 6.28
CA THR A 68 3.59 -6.22 5.53
C THR A 68 2.70 -5.05 5.95
N ARG A 69 3.33 -3.90 6.24
CA ARG A 69 2.65 -2.66 6.63
C ARG A 69 2.55 -1.72 5.44
N LEU A 70 1.34 -1.27 5.12
CA LEU A 70 1.05 -0.42 3.97
C LEU A 70 0.41 0.88 4.43
N GLN A 71 0.92 2.02 3.95
CA GLN A 71 0.27 3.32 4.15
C GLN A 71 -0.65 3.59 2.96
N GLU A 72 -1.81 4.22 3.20
CA GLU A 72 -2.69 4.66 2.12
C GLU A 72 -1.92 5.48 1.08
N GLY A 73 -2.04 5.10 -0.20
CA GLY A 73 -1.33 5.69 -1.33
C GLY A 73 0.08 5.14 -1.56
N THR A 74 0.57 4.22 -0.74
CA THR A 74 1.86 3.53 -0.93
C THR A 74 1.66 2.01 -0.97
N GLU A 75 0.51 1.56 -1.45
CA GLU A 75 0.20 0.13 -1.53
C GLU A 75 1.06 -0.56 -2.59
N THR A 76 1.53 -1.77 -2.29
CA THR A 76 2.31 -2.58 -3.22
C THR A 76 1.43 -3.17 -4.33
N GLN A 77 2.02 -3.52 -5.47
CA GLN A 77 1.27 -4.17 -6.56
C GLN A 77 0.59 -5.46 -6.11
N VAL A 78 1.30 -6.28 -5.33
CA VAL A 78 0.76 -7.53 -4.79
C VAL A 78 -0.48 -7.28 -3.92
N PHE A 79 -0.52 -6.22 -3.12
CA PHE A 79 -1.70 -5.89 -2.34
C PHE A 79 -2.89 -5.50 -3.23
N LYS A 80 -2.63 -4.78 -4.32
CA LYS A 80 -3.67 -4.27 -5.24
C LYS A 80 -4.37 -5.40 -5.98
N THR A 81 -3.70 -6.51 -6.26
CA THR A 81 -4.31 -7.66 -6.97
C THR A 81 -5.47 -8.32 -6.20
N TYR A 82 -5.53 -8.15 -4.88
CA TYR A 82 -6.63 -8.67 -4.05
C TYR A 82 -7.93 -7.85 -4.19
N PHE A 83 -7.89 -6.72 -4.90
CA PHE A 83 -9.03 -5.85 -5.10
C PHE A 83 -9.43 -5.77 -6.58
N ALA A 84 -10.73 -5.94 -6.84
CA ALA A 84 -11.29 -5.69 -8.16
C ALA A 84 -11.29 -4.18 -8.48
N GLY A 85 -10.94 -3.86 -9.73
CA GLY A 85 -10.99 -2.49 -10.25
C GLY A 85 -9.97 -1.55 -9.61
N TRP A 86 -8.85 -2.07 -9.08
CA TRP A 86 -7.74 -1.23 -8.65
C TRP A 86 -6.97 -0.72 -9.88
N GLU A 87 -7.54 0.28 -10.56
CA GLU A 87 -6.92 0.89 -11.73
C GLU A 87 -5.71 1.74 -11.32
N GLU A 88 -4.51 1.24 -11.60
CA GLU A 88 -3.36 2.10 -11.78
C GLU A 88 -3.33 2.55 -13.24
N VAL A 89 -3.80 3.76 -13.51
CA VAL A 89 -3.58 4.38 -14.82
C VAL A 89 -2.10 4.76 -14.91
N ILE A 90 -1.28 3.82 -15.37
CA ILE A 90 0.02 4.15 -15.94
C ILE A 90 -0.30 4.72 -17.32
N ALA A 91 -0.30 6.05 -17.44
CA ALA A 91 -0.49 6.71 -18.72
C ALA A 91 0.72 6.40 -19.61
N VAL A 92 0.58 5.37 -20.44
CA VAL A 92 1.54 5.07 -21.52
C VAL A 92 1.02 5.77 -22.77
N ASP A 93 1.69 6.84 -23.17
CA ASP A 93 1.38 7.53 -24.42
C ASP A 93 1.88 6.72 -25.61
N PHE A 94 1.05 5.81 -26.13
CA PHE A 94 1.36 5.00 -27.32
C PHE A 94 1.39 5.81 -28.62
N THR A 95 1.04 7.10 -28.60
CA THR A 95 1.02 7.96 -29.80
C THR A 95 2.39 8.58 -30.11
N ARG A 96 3.37 8.44 -29.22
CA ARG A 96 4.74 8.89 -29.46
C ARG A 96 5.52 7.84 -30.23
N THR A 97 6.09 8.23 -31.37
CA THR A 97 7.04 7.38 -32.11
C THR A 97 8.28 7.11 -31.27
N ALA A 98 8.89 5.94 -31.45
CA ALA A 98 10.11 5.55 -30.75
C ALA A 98 11.25 6.58 -30.92
N GLU A 99 11.32 7.22 -32.09
CA GLU A 99 12.26 8.31 -32.39
C GLU A 99 12.00 9.57 -31.55
N SER A 100 10.73 9.92 -31.31
CA SER A 100 10.37 11.05 -30.45
C SER A 100 10.75 10.76 -28.99
N VAL A 101 10.53 9.53 -28.52
CA VAL A 101 10.90 9.10 -27.16
C VAL A 101 12.41 9.06 -26.97
N ALA A 102 13.18 8.60 -27.97
CA ALA A 102 14.63 8.59 -27.92
C ALA A 102 15.24 10.00 -27.82
N ARG A 103 14.57 11.01 -28.41
CA ARG A 103 15.03 12.41 -28.42
C ARG A 103 14.73 13.19 -27.14
N THR A 104 13.56 12.97 -26.52
CA THR A 104 13.13 13.71 -25.32
C THR A 104 13.26 12.90 -24.03
N GLY A 105 13.47 11.58 -24.13
CA GLY A 105 13.31 10.65 -23.01
C GLY A 105 11.84 10.37 -22.68
N ALA A 106 11.59 9.27 -21.96
CA ALA A 106 10.36 9.13 -21.19
C ALA A 106 10.48 10.10 -20.00
N ASP A 107 9.58 11.07 -19.89
CA ASP A 107 9.61 12.06 -18.81
C ASP A 107 9.09 11.44 -17.50
N LEU A 108 9.77 10.38 -17.05
CA LEU A 108 9.51 9.64 -15.83
C LEU A 108 9.63 10.56 -14.60
N ALA A 109 10.43 11.63 -14.70
CA ALA A 109 10.56 12.63 -13.65
C ALA A 109 9.26 13.43 -13.47
N SER A 110 8.60 13.86 -14.56
CA SER A 110 7.31 14.55 -14.48
C SER A 110 6.17 13.64 -13.95
N TRP A 111 6.17 12.36 -14.33
CA TRP A 111 5.23 11.35 -13.84
C TRP A 111 5.47 11.01 -12.36
N ALA A 112 6.74 10.78 -11.96
CA ALA A 112 7.11 10.54 -10.58
C ALA A 112 6.89 11.77 -9.68
N LYS A 113 6.95 12.99 -10.23
CA LYS A 113 6.63 14.24 -9.52
C LYS A 113 5.18 14.30 -9.03
N GLN A 114 4.23 13.69 -9.75
CA GLN A 114 2.85 13.58 -9.27
C GLN A 114 2.72 12.64 -8.05
N GLN A 115 3.67 11.73 -7.87
CA GLN A 115 3.76 10.84 -6.72
C GLN A 115 4.66 11.37 -5.59
N GLU A 116 5.13 12.63 -5.64
CA GLU A 116 6.06 13.19 -4.65
C GLU A 116 5.70 12.80 -3.21
N THR A 117 6.44 11.81 -2.72
CA THR A 117 6.70 11.54 -1.32
C THR A 117 7.18 12.85 -0.71
N LYS A 118 6.33 13.48 0.09
CA LYS A 118 6.65 14.67 0.91
C LYS A 118 7.63 14.34 2.05
N THR A 119 8.78 13.76 1.72
CA THR A 119 9.83 13.54 2.70
C THR A 119 11.14 14.01 2.10
N ASP A 120 11.58 15.17 2.56
CA ASP A 120 12.89 15.70 2.21
C ASP A 120 13.97 14.72 2.71
N LEU A 121 14.63 14.04 1.77
CA LEU A 121 15.69 13.06 2.04
C LEU A 121 17.05 13.74 2.27
N SER A 122 17.14 15.08 2.17
CA SER A 122 18.38 15.82 2.45
C SER A 122 18.89 15.59 3.88
N ALA A 123 17.97 15.32 4.83
CA ALA A 123 18.28 15.01 6.22
C ALA A 123 19.05 13.69 6.41
N LEU A 124 19.05 12.78 5.43
CA LEU A 124 19.82 11.54 5.51
C LEU A 124 21.31 11.75 5.23
N PHE A 125 21.68 12.87 4.60
CA PHE A 125 23.05 13.14 4.14
C PHE A 125 23.72 14.31 4.86
N THR A 126 23.05 14.97 5.80
CA THR A 126 23.70 15.98 6.65
C THR A 126 24.66 15.31 7.64
N PRO A 127 25.91 15.81 7.77
CA PRO A 127 26.86 15.31 8.77
C PRO A 127 26.25 15.43 10.16
N ARG A 128 26.23 14.33 10.92
CA ARG A 128 25.81 14.36 12.32
C ARG A 128 26.89 15.13 13.10
N GLN A 129 26.48 16.22 13.74
CA GLN A 129 27.30 16.92 14.74
C GLN A 129 27.38 16.08 16.03
#